data_AF-A0A8X6R7W6-F1
#
_entry.id   AF-A0A8X6R7W6-F1
#
_cell.length_a   1.000
_cell.length_b   1.000
_cell.length_c   1.000
_cell.angle_alpha   90.00
_cell.angle_beta   90.00
_cell.angle_gamma   90.00
#
_symmetry.space_group_name_H-M   'P 1'
#
loop_
_entity.id
_entity.type
_entity.pdbx_description
1 polymer ?
#
loop_
_entity_poly.entity_id
_entity_poly.type
_entity_poly.pdbx_seq_one_letter_code
_entity_poly.pdbx_strand_id
1 'polypeptide(L)'
;MAAKYEERMKAKGFLPYYLDILPAKFIQKAKVELGETDEIRGPALEQFRKRILEDKKLKCLTDDKFLIQFLRTRKYDVDNAMGLLHNYFNLITSYPDFFETLDKEKMYKLASSNFINILPFRDNDGCLVVTIKMENWDPDDINVQVLFSTVTAVFFCLEIYPANQICGIRIIFDAKNYSLKHLRCIVPRYIPLTAKALRIHFHGDNMKGVHKFIPKEVLSYEYAGDCTSYNDYLVKEVDKIYDRFTMMIKTFFS
;
A
#
# COMPACT_ATOMS: atom_id res chain seq x y z
N MET A 1 -9.88 26.72 5.02
CA MET A 1 -8.41 26.50 5.00
C MET A 1 -8.04 25.38 4.03
N ALA A 2 -8.73 24.23 4.06
CA ALA A 2 -8.51 23.09 3.14
C ALA A 2 -8.66 23.43 1.64
N ALA A 3 -9.68 24.18 1.22
CA ALA A 3 -9.86 24.57 -0.19
C ALA A 3 -8.64 25.35 -0.75
N LYS A 4 -8.11 26.31 0.04
CA LYS A 4 -6.90 27.07 -0.32
C LYS A 4 -5.65 26.18 -0.39
N TYR A 5 -5.58 25.13 0.43
CA TYR A 5 -4.50 24.15 0.37
C TYR A 5 -4.57 23.34 -0.93
N GLU A 6 -5.73 22.79 -1.27
CA GLU A 6 -5.91 22.00 -2.49
C GLU A 6 -5.65 22.81 -3.77
N GLU A 7 -6.16 24.05 -3.84
CA GLU A 7 -5.91 24.97 -4.95
C GLU A 7 -4.40 25.20 -5.13
N ARG A 8 -3.68 25.45 -4.03
CA ARG A 8 -2.22 25.63 -4.05
C ARG A 8 -1.49 24.37 -4.52
N MET A 9 -1.89 23.20 -4.06
CA MET A 9 -1.28 21.93 -4.45
C MET A 9 -1.47 21.66 -5.96
N LYS A 10 -2.69 21.89 -6.46
CA LYS A 10 -3.00 21.80 -7.90
C LYS A 10 -2.18 22.81 -8.72
N ALA A 11 -2.09 24.06 -8.27
CA ALA A 11 -1.30 25.10 -8.94
C ALA A 11 0.20 24.76 -9.00
N LYS A 12 0.72 24.05 -7.99
CA LYS A 12 2.10 23.52 -7.97
C LYS A 12 2.28 22.22 -8.74
N GLY A 13 1.22 21.66 -9.33
CA GLY A 13 1.28 20.42 -10.11
C GLY A 13 1.31 19.12 -9.30
N PHE A 14 1.00 19.17 -8.00
CA PHE A 14 0.83 17.96 -7.19
C PHE A 14 -0.41 17.20 -7.63
N LEU A 15 -0.29 15.87 -7.72
CA LEU A 15 -1.41 15.01 -8.08
C LEU A 15 -2.16 14.55 -6.83
N PRO A 16 -3.49 14.44 -6.88
CA PRO A 16 -4.26 13.89 -5.78
C PRO A 16 -3.89 12.42 -5.52
N TYR A 17 -4.14 11.97 -4.29
CA TYR A 17 -3.90 10.59 -3.87
C TYR A 17 -4.64 9.57 -4.75
N TYR A 18 -5.87 9.90 -5.17
CA TYR A 18 -6.69 9.08 -6.05
C TYR A 18 -6.69 9.63 -7.47
N LEU A 19 -6.58 8.73 -8.46
CA LEU A 19 -6.53 9.05 -9.88
C LEU A 19 -7.42 8.07 -10.64
N ASP A 20 -8.53 8.57 -11.20
CA ASP A 20 -9.42 7.77 -12.06
C ASP A 20 -8.74 7.34 -13.36
N ILE A 21 -7.93 8.23 -13.92
CA ILE A 21 -7.21 8.04 -15.18
C ILE A 21 -5.72 8.26 -14.92
N LEU A 22 -4.89 7.38 -15.47
CA LEU A 22 -3.44 7.54 -15.40
C LEU A 22 -2.98 8.78 -16.19
N PRO A 23 -2.28 9.72 -15.55
CA PRO A 23 -1.68 10.85 -16.26
C PRO A 23 -0.64 10.38 -17.28
N ALA A 24 -0.49 11.10 -18.40
CA ALA A 24 0.48 10.78 -19.45
C ALA A 24 1.91 10.59 -18.91
N LYS A 25 2.32 11.38 -17.90
CA LYS A 25 3.63 11.23 -17.24
C LYS A 25 3.81 9.86 -16.57
N PHE A 26 2.75 9.25 -16.03
CA PHE A 26 2.82 7.93 -15.41
C PHE A 26 2.81 6.82 -16.44
N ILE A 27 2.09 6.98 -17.56
CA ILE A 27 2.17 6.06 -18.71
C ILE A 27 3.60 6.05 -19.26
N GLN A 28 4.19 7.23 -19.44
CA GLN A 28 5.59 7.34 -19.88
C GLN A 28 6.56 6.74 -18.86
N LYS A 29 6.34 6.97 -17.55
CA LYS A 29 7.13 6.34 -16.49
C LYS A 29 7.06 4.81 -16.55
N ALA A 30 5.87 4.25 -16.72
CA ALA A 30 5.67 2.81 -16.86
C ALA A 30 6.41 2.25 -18.09
N LYS A 31 6.32 2.94 -19.23
CA LYS A 31 7.06 2.57 -20.45
C LYS A 31 8.57 2.56 -20.23
N VAL A 32 9.13 3.59 -19.60
CA VAL A 32 10.58 3.73 -19.40
C VAL A 32 11.11 2.80 -18.32
N GLU A 33 10.44 2.70 -17.17
CA GLU A 33 10.98 2.00 -16.00
C GLU A 33 10.59 0.52 -15.94
N LEU A 34 9.41 0.18 -16.48
CA LEU A 34 8.82 -1.15 -16.44
C LEU A 34 8.79 -1.83 -17.81
N GLY A 35 9.12 -1.10 -18.89
CA GLY A 35 9.00 -1.59 -20.26
C GLY A 35 7.57 -1.68 -20.77
N GLU A 36 6.57 -1.16 -20.03
CA GLU A 36 5.14 -1.31 -20.36
C GLU A 36 4.78 -0.60 -21.68
N THR A 37 4.50 -1.36 -22.73
CA THR A 37 4.00 -0.87 -24.01
C THR A 37 2.73 -1.61 -24.44
N ASP A 38 1.98 -1.02 -25.38
CA ASP A 38 0.76 -1.63 -25.91
C ASP A 38 1.05 -2.97 -26.59
N GLU A 39 2.22 -3.11 -27.23
CA GLU A 39 2.64 -4.32 -27.93
C GLU A 39 2.99 -5.47 -26.97
N ILE A 40 3.57 -5.18 -25.80
CA ILE A 40 3.98 -6.24 -24.86
C ILE A 40 2.89 -6.61 -23.87
N ARG A 41 1.96 -5.70 -23.59
CA ARG A 41 1.00 -5.85 -22.49
C ARG A 41 0.07 -7.04 -22.70
N GLY A 42 -0.54 -7.14 -23.88
CA GLY A 42 -1.44 -8.24 -24.23
C GLY A 42 -0.74 -9.59 -24.23
N PRO A 43 0.34 -9.78 -25.00
CA PRO A 43 1.07 -11.05 -25.04
C PRO A 43 1.58 -11.52 -23.68
N ALA A 44 2.12 -10.62 -22.85
CA ALA A 44 2.61 -10.98 -21.51
C ALA A 44 1.48 -11.44 -20.58
N LEU A 45 0.31 -10.78 -20.64
CA LEU A 45 -0.89 -11.19 -19.90
C LEU A 45 -1.35 -12.59 -20.30
N GLU A 46 -1.42 -12.87 -21.61
CA GLU A 46 -1.82 -14.17 -22.14
C GLU A 46 -0.84 -15.27 -21.75
N GLN A 47 0.47 -15.00 -21.88
CA GLN A 47 1.52 -15.94 -21.49
C GLN A 47 1.48 -16.23 -19.99
N PHE A 48 1.33 -15.19 -19.16
CA PHE A 48 1.27 -15.33 -17.72
C PHE A 48 0.03 -16.12 -17.27
N ARG A 49 -1.14 -15.80 -17.86
CA ARG A 49 -2.38 -16.56 -17.64
C ARG A 49 -2.22 -18.04 -18.02
N LYS A 50 -1.62 -18.32 -19.17
CA LYS A 50 -1.36 -19.70 -19.61
C LYS A 50 -0.49 -20.45 -18.60
N ARG A 51 0.60 -19.84 -18.14
CA ARG A 51 1.52 -20.41 -17.14
C ARG A 51 0.83 -20.71 -15.80
N ILE A 52 -0.08 -19.83 -15.37
CA ILE A 52 -0.89 -20.06 -14.16
C ILE A 52 -1.81 -21.27 -14.34
N LEU A 53 -2.49 -21.38 -15.49
CA LEU A 53 -3.40 -22.50 -15.77
C LEU A 53 -2.68 -23.85 -15.93
N GLU A 54 -1.41 -23.84 -16.34
CA GLU A 54 -0.56 -25.03 -16.39
C GLU A 54 -0.10 -25.49 -15.00
N ASP A 55 -0.05 -24.59 -14.01
CA ASP A 55 0.30 -24.90 -12.64
C ASP A 55 -0.91 -25.45 -11.86
N LYS A 56 -1.07 -26.78 -11.92
CA LYS A 56 -2.18 -27.50 -11.27
C LYS A 56 -2.25 -27.34 -9.74
N LYS A 57 -1.19 -26.85 -9.09
CA LYS A 57 -1.18 -26.62 -7.63
C LYS A 57 -1.64 -25.21 -7.27
N LEU A 58 -1.75 -24.31 -8.25
CA LEU A 58 -2.01 -22.91 -8.04
C LEU A 58 -3.46 -22.56 -8.35
N LYS A 59 -4.25 -22.28 -7.31
CA LYS A 59 -5.59 -21.70 -7.47
C LYS A 59 -5.49 -20.18 -7.43
N CYS A 60 -5.63 -19.55 -8.59
CA CYS A 60 -5.35 -18.12 -8.73
C CYS A 60 -6.34 -17.41 -9.66
N LEU A 61 -6.62 -16.14 -9.34
CA LEU A 61 -7.33 -15.24 -10.23
C LEU A 61 -6.49 -14.96 -11.47
N THR A 62 -7.15 -14.87 -12.62
CA THR A 62 -6.49 -14.66 -13.93
C THR A 62 -7.03 -13.46 -14.69
N ASP A 63 -7.76 -12.58 -14.02
CA ASP A 63 -8.20 -11.30 -14.58
C ASP A 63 -7.01 -10.34 -14.76
N ASP A 64 -7.09 -9.49 -15.78
CA ASP A 64 -6.00 -8.59 -16.15
C ASP A 64 -5.59 -7.67 -15.00
N LYS A 65 -6.54 -7.15 -14.21
CA LYS A 65 -6.26 -6.20 -13.13
C LYS A 65 -5.40 -6.86 -12.05
N PHE A 66 -5.73 -8.10 -11.68
CA PHE A 66 -4.94 -8.87 -10.73
C PHE A 66 -3.57 -9.26 -11.31
N LEU A 67 -3.47 -9.67 -12.58
CA LEU A 67 -2.20 -10.14 -13.16
C LEU A 67 -1.20 -9.00 -13.45
N ILE A 68 -1.68 -7.83 -13.87
CA ILE A 68 -0.82 -6.69 -14.24
C ILE A 68 0.06 -6.23 -13.08
N GLN A 69 -0.40 -6.32 -11.82
CA GLN A 69 0.42 -5.88 -10.69
C GLN A 69 1.72 -6.70 -10.58
N PHE A 70 1.67 -8.02 -10.85
CA PHE A 70 2.85 -8.89 -10.85
C PHE A 70 3.76 -8.58 -12.03
N LEU A 71 3.18 -8.41 -13.22
CA LEU A 71 3.92 -8.05 -14.43
C LEU A 71 4.63 -6.70 -14.25
N ARG A 72 3.96 -5.66 -13.77
CA ARG A 72 4.57 -4.35 -13.49
C ARG A 72 5.71 -4.46 -12.50
N THR A 73 5.50 -5.17 -11.38
CA THR A 73 6.53 -5.37 -10.34
C THR A 73 7.75 -6.12 -10.86
N ARG A 74 7.61 -6.88 -11.96
CA ARG A 74 8.68 -7.63 -12.62
C ARG A 74 9.00 -7.14 -14.02
N LYS A 75 8.63 -5.90 -14.35
CA LYS A 75 8.95 -5.25 -15.63
C LYS A 75 8.58 -6.10 -16.84
N TYR A 76 7.39 -6.72 -16.76
CA TYR A 76 6.81 -7.61 -17.77
C TYR A 76 7.60 -8.90 -18.05
N ASP A 77 8.55 -9.27 -17.19
CA ASP A 77 9.16 -10.60 -17.19
C ASP A 77 8.21 -11.63 -16.57
N VAL A 78 7.68 -12.52 -17.40
CA VAL A 78 6.66 -13.50 -17.02
C VAL A 78 7.21 -14.58 -16.08
N ASP A 79 8.46 -14.98 -16.22
CA ASP A 79 9.07 -16.00 -15.35
C ASP A 79 9.29 -15.45 -13.93
N ASN A 80 9.82 -14.23 -13.85
CA ASN A 80 9.97 -13.52 -12.60
C ASN A 80 8.60 -13.17 -11.97
N ALA A 81 7.57 -12.88 -12.78
CA ALA A 81 6.21 -12.66 -12.30
C ALA A 81 5.58 -13.94 -11.71
N MET A 82 5.80 -15.11 -12.32
CA MET A 82 5.41 -16.41 -11.75
C MET A 82 6.09 -16.64 -10.40
N GLY A 83 7.40 -16.38 -10.28
CA GLY A 83 8.11 -16.49 -9.01
C GLY A 83 7.56 -15.55 -7.93
N LEU A 84 7.20 -14.31 -8.30
CA LEU A 84 6.52 -13.39 -7.37
C LEU A 84 5.13 -13.90 -6.95
N LEU A 85 4.36 -14.45 -7.89
CA LEU A 85 3.04 -15.00 -7.61
C LEU A 85 3.11 -16.18 -6.63
N HIS A 86 4.07 -17.10 -6.83
CA HIS A 86 4.29 -18.19 -5.86
C HIS A 86 4.68 -17.66 -4.49
N ASN A 87 5.56 -16.66 -4.41
CA ASN A 87 5.92 -16.03 -3.14
C ASN A 87 4.72 -15.36 -2.45
N TYR A 88 3.82 -14.75 -3.24
CA TYR A 88 2.58 -14.17 -2.74
C TYR A 88 1.66 -15.22 -2.10
N PHE A 89 1.46 -16.38 -2.74
CA PHE A 89 0.68 -17.47 -2.14
C PHE A 89 1.38 -18.15 -0.96
N ASN A 90 2.70 -18.27 -1.01
CA ASN A 90 3.49 -18.76 0.13
C ASN A 90 3.35 -17.83 1.34
N LEU A 91 3.28 -16.51 1.12
CA LEU A 91 3.02 -15.55 2.18
C LEU A 91 1.67 -15.80 2.84
N ILE A 92 0.63 -15.95 2.02
CA ILE A 92 -0.74 -16.16 2.48
C ILE A 92 -0.86 -17.45 3.29
N THR A 93 -0.24 -18.53 2.82
CA THR A 93 -0.28 -19.84 3.50
C THR A 93 0.63 -19.93 4.72
N SER A 94 1.75 -19.19 4.76
CA SER A 94 2.69 -19.19 5.89
C SER A 94 2.25 -18.31 7.07
N TYR A 95 1.30 -17.40 6.85
CA TYR A 95 0.82 -16.45 7.85
C TYR A 95 -0.72 -16.40 7.88
N PRO A 96 -1.41 -17.54 8.05
CA PRO A 96 -2.87 -17.61 7.97
C PRO A 96 -3.56 -16.65 8.95
N ASP A 97 -2.93 -16.40 10.10
CA ASP A 97 -3.36 -15.45 11.13
C ASP A 97 -3.55 -14.00 10.63
N PHE A 98 -2.91 -13.63 9.52
CA PHE A 98 -3.10 -12.33 8.85
C PHE A 98 -4.14 -12.31 7.76
N PHE A 99 -4.53 -13.48 7.28
CA PHE A 99 -5.49 -13.66 6.18
C PHE A 99 -6.78 -14.34 6.69
N GLU A 100 -7.10 -14.14 7.97
CA GLU A 100 -8.37 -14.48 8.59
C GLU A 100 -9.42 -13.37 8.38
N THR A 101 -10.67 -13.66 8.74
CA THR A 101 -11.76 -12.68 8.73
C THR A 101 -11.37 -11.45 9.55
N LEU A 102 -11.44 -10.28 8.93
CA LEU A 102 -11.12 -9.02 9.60
C LEU A 102 -12.15 -8.68 10.69
N ASP A 103 -11.70 -7.98 11.72
CA ASP A 103 -12.60 -7.38 12.71
C ASP A 103 -12.97 -5.97 12.24
N LYS A 104 -14.17 -5.83 11.66
CA LYS A 104 -14.63 -4.58 11.05
C LYS A 104 -14.71 -3.42 12.05
N GLU A 105 -15.13 -3.70 13.29
CA GLU A 105 -15.22 -2.68 14.34
C GLU A 105 -13.83 -2.15 14.69
N LYS A 106 -12.85 -3.05 14.88
CA LYS A 106 -11.46 -2.66 15.13
C LYS A 106 -10.83 -1.94 13.93
N MET A 107 -11.16 -2.30 12.70
CA MET A 107 -10.73 -1.55 11.51
C MET A 107 -11.25 -0.10 11.54
N TYR A 108 -12.54 0.10 11.84
CA TYR A 108 -13.11 1.44 12.00
C TYR A 108 -12.44 2.22 13.11
N LYS A 109 -12.12 1.57 14.23
CA LYS A 109 -11.42 2.18 15.36
C LYS A 109 -10.02 2.65 14.97
N LEU A 110 -9.23 1.80 14.30
CA LEU A 110 -7.90 2.17 13.78
C LEU A 110 -7.95 3.29 12.74
N ALA A 111 -8.94 3.26 11.85
CA ALA A 111 -9.12 4.30 10.85
C ALA A 111 -9.50 5.65 11.51
N SER A 112 -10.39 5.61 12.50
CA SER A 112 -10.88 6.81 13.21
C SER A 112 -9.86 7.36 14.21
N SER A 113 -8.91 6.55 14.69
CA SER A 113 -7.82 7.01 15.55
C SER A 113 -6.70 7.71 14.80
N ASN A 114 -6.77 7.80 13.46
CA ASN A 114 -5.67 8.26 12.60
C ASN A 114 -4.40 7.42 12.80
N PHE A 115 -4.52 6.12 13.13
CA PHE A 115 -3.38 5.20 13.19
C PHE A 115 -2.71 5.07 11.84
N ILE A 116 -3.49 4.87 10.77
CA ILE A 116 -3.02 4.89 9.39
C ILE A 116 -3.75 6.03 8.66
N ASN A 117 -3.05 6.82 7.85
CA ASN A 117 -3.64 7.91 7.05
C ASN A 117 -3.05 7.93 5.65
N ILE A 118 -3.89 8.25 4.68
CA ILE A 118 -3.47 8.53 3.31
C ILE A 118 -3.49 10.03 3.10
N LEU A 119 -2.33 10.60 2.77
CA LEU A 119 -2.23 12.04 2.56
C LEU A 119 -2.89 12.43 1.23
N PRO A 120 -3.52 13.61 1.15
CA PRO A 120 -4.39 13.99 0.04
C PRO A 120 -3.67 14.16 -1.30
N PHE A 121 -2.35 14.28 -1.29
CA PHE A 121 -1.55 14.43 -2.51
C PHE A 121 -0.40 13.43 -2.52
N ARG A 122 -0.07 13.00 -3.74
CA ARG A 122 1.14 12.22 -4.04
C ARG A 122 2.36 13.12 -3.92
N ASP A 123 3.52 12.51 -3.73
CA ASP A 123 4.78 13.25 -3.79
C ASP A 123 5.24 13.54 -5.23
N ASN A 124 6.44 14.12 -5.35
CA ASN A 124 7.02 14.52 -6.63
C ASN A 124 7.28 13.34 -7.59
N ASP A 125 7.52 12.13 -7.06
CA ASP A 125 7.74 10.93 -7.87
C ASP A 125 6.42 10.22 -8.22
N GLY A 126 5.30 10.75 -7.72
CA GLY A 126 3.97 10.20 -7.91
C GLY A 126 3.61 9.10 -6.92
N CYS A 127 4.45 8.82 -5.92
CA CYS A 127 4.14 7.81 -4.92
C CYS A 127 2.96 8.27 -4.06
N LEU A 128 2.11 7.32 -3.69
CA LEU A 128 1.12 7.55 -2.64
C LEU A 128 1.83 7.76 -1.31
N VAL A 129 1.46 8.76 -0.54
CA VAL A 129 2.07 8.99 0.79
C VAL A 129 1.13 8.52 1.88
N VAL A 130 1.61 7.61 2.72
CA VAL A 130 0.88 7.02 3.84
C VAL A 130 1.63 7.32 5.14
N THR A 131 0.92 7.64 6.21
CA THR A 131 1.51 7.78 7.55
C THR A 131 0.95 6.70 8.45
N ILE A 132 1.80 6.05 9.24
CA ILE A 132 1.41 5.12 10.31
C ILE A 132 1.94 5.69 11.62
N LYS A 133 1.05 5.99 12.58
CA LYS A 133 1.39 6.63 13.87
C LYS A 133 1.17 5.66 15.02
N MET A 134 2.25 5.19 15.61
CA MET A 134 2.18 4.17 16.67
C MET A 134 1.48 4.67 17.92
N GLU A 135 1.57 5.97 18.24
CA GLU A 135 0.87 6.56 19.39
C GLU A 135 -0.66 6.44 19.33
N ASN A 136 -1.22 6.25 18.13
CA ASN A 136 -2.66 6.17 17.89
C ASN A 136 -3.21 4.73 17.92
N TRP A 137 -2.39 3.78 18.34
CA TRP A 137 -2.78 2.39 18.56
C TRP A 137 -2.63 2.04 20.04
N ASP A 138 -3.68 1.50 20.65
CA ASP A 138 -3.61 0.92 22.00
C ASP A 138 -3.52 -0.62 21.92
N PRO A 139 -2.37 -1.21 22.28
CA PRO A 139 -2.20 -2.66 22.25
C PRO A 139 -3.08 -3.46 23.21
N ASP A 140 -3.58 -2.82 24.28
CA ASP A 140 -4.45 -3.51 25.26
C ASP A 140 -5.90 -3.67 24.73
N ASP A 141 -6.25 -2.88 23.71
CA ASP A 141 -7.58 -2.87 23.07
C ASP A 141 -7.57 -3.59 21.72
N ILE A 142 -6.57 -3.31 20.88
CA ILE A 142 -6.40 -3.95 19.57
C ILE A 142 -5.11 -4.75 19.60
N ASN A 143 -5.20 -6.08 19.58
CA ASN A 143 -4.01 -6.91 19.56
C ASN A 143 -3.22 -6.76 18.25
N VAL A 144 -1.94 -7.15 18.30
CA VAL A 144 -1.02 -6.98 17.17
C VAL A 144 -1.43 -7.77 15.92
N GLN A 145 -2.08 -8.92 16.08
CA GLN A 145 -2.56 -9.70 14.94
C GLN A 145 -3.61 -8.92 14.15
N VAL A 146 -4.64 -8.38 14.82
CA VAL A 146 -5.68 -7.55 14.19
C VAL A 146 -5.08 -6.31 13.53
N LEU A 147 -4.09 -5.68 14.18
CA LEU A 147 -3.37 -4.54 13.61
C LEU A 147 -2.72 -4.92 12.27
N PHE A 148 -1.94 -6.00 12.24
CA PHE A 148 -1.27 -6.46 11.02
C PHE A 148 -2.25 -6.90 9.94
N SER A 149 -3.33 -7.61 10.28
CA SER A 149 -4.37 -7.99 9.30
C SER A 149 -5.03 -6.75 8.69
N THR A 150 -5.32 -5.73 9.52
CA THR A 150 -5.91 -4.46 9.05
C THR A 150 -4.94 -3.72 8.12
N VAL A 151 -3.68 -3.56 8.53
CA VAL A 151 -2.65 -2.90 7.71
C VAL A 151 -2.45 -3.64 6.39
N THR A 152 -2.39 -4.98 6.42
CA THR A 152 -2.28 -5.83 5.24
C THR A 152 -3.47 -5.61 4.29
N ALA A 153 -4.70 -5.63 4.81
CA ALA A 153 -5.91 -5.38 4.03
C ALA A 153 -5.92 -4.01 3.35
N VAL A 154 -5.48 -2.97 4.07
CA VAL A 154 -5.33 -1.61 3.51
C VAL A 154 -4.34 -1.63 2.35
N PHE A 155 -3.13 -2.17 2.52
CA PHE A 155 -2.12 -2.15 1.46
C PHE A 155 -2.52 -2.96 0.23
N PHE A 156 -3.11 -4.14 0.41
CA PHE A 156 -3.64 -4.94 -0.72
C PHE A 156 -4.70 -4.17 -1.50
N CYS A 157 -5.56 -3.41 -0.81
CA CYS A 157 -6.55 -2.55 -1.48
C CYS A 157 -5.93 -1.32 -2.16
N LEU A 158 -4.76 -0.85 -1.72
CA LEU A 158 -4.04 0.25 -2.36
C LEU A 158 -3.23 -0.23 -3.58
N GLU A 159 -2.76 -1.47 -3.58
CA GLU A 159 -1.93 -2.03 -4.65
C GLU A 159 -2.70 -2.28 -5.96
N ILE A 160 -4.02 -2.40 -5.92
CA ILE A 160 -4.84 -2.54 -7.13
C ILE A 160 -4.80 -1.30 -8.03
N TYR A 161 -4.43 -0.14 -7.48
CA TYR A 161 -4.50 1.13 -8.20
C TYR A 161 -3.29 1.27 -9.13
N PRO A 162 -3.48 1.46 -10.44
CA PRO A 162 -2.39 1.49 -11.42
C PRO A 162 -1.28 2.49 -11.09
N ALA A 163 -1.63 3.67 -10.58
CA ALA A 163 -0.64 4.69 -10.21
C ALA A 163 0.28 4.21 -9.08
N ASN A 164 -0.24 3.42 -8.13
CA ASN A 164 0.54 2.87 -7.02
C ASN A 164 1.44 1.73 -7.49
N GLN A 165 0.99 0.92 -8.45
CA GLN A 165 1.82 -0.13 -9.07
C GLN A 165 3.01 0.44 -9.85
N ILE A 166 2.82 1.60 -10.48
CA ILE A 166 3.86 2.25 -11.29
C ILE A 166 4.80 3.10 -10.41
N CYS A 167 4.24 3.90 -9.50
CA CYS A 167 5.02 4.89 -8.74
C CYS A 167 5.43 4.39 -7.35
N GLY A 168 4.74 3.39 -6.80
CA GLY A 168 4.95 2.90 -5.44
C GLY A 168 4.22 3.70 -4.37
N ILE A 169 4.53 3.37 -3.11
CA ILE A 169 3.97 3.97 -1.91
C ILE A 169 5.14 4.38 -0.99
N ARG A 170 5.08 5.58 -0.41
CA ARG A 170 5.99 6.05 0.64
C ARG A 170 5.28 6.02 1.98
N ILE A 171 5.86 5.33 2.95
CA ILE A 171 5.31 5.19 4.30
C ILE A 171 6.17 6.00 5.26
N ILE A 172 5.57 6.97 5.95
CA ILE A 172 6.15 7.54 7.17
C ILE A 172 5.65 6.69 8.33
N PHE A 173 6.56 5.94 8.94
CA PHE A 173 6.30 5.21 10.16
C PHE A 173 6.75 6.09 11.34
N ASP A 174 5.78 6.67 12.05
CA ASP A 174 6.00 7.51 13.21
C ASP A 174 5.94 6.69 14.50
N ALA A 175 7.11 6.54 15.11
CA ALA A 175 7.30 5.84 16.38
C ALA A 175 7.39 6.79 17.59
N LYS A 176 6.99 8.05 17.44
CA LYS A 176 6.87 8.99 18.56
C LYS A 176 5.88 8.44 19.59
N ASN A 177 6.17 8.68 20.87
CA ASN A 177 5.38 8.20 22.01
C ASN A 177 5.19 6.67 22.06
N TYR A 178 6.05 5.90 21.40
CA TYR A 178 6.08 4.45 21.52
C TYR A 178 6.39 4.02 22.96
N SER A 179 5.41 3.38 23.60
CA SER A 179 5.50 2.85 24.97
C SER A 179 5.99 1.40 25.08
N LEU A 180 6.27 0.95 26.31
CA LEU A 180 6.57 -0.45 26.63
C LEU A 180 5.45 -1.43 26.27
N LYS A 181 4.19 -0.97 26.19
CA LYS A 181 3.06 -1.83 25.78
C LYS A 181 3.24 -2.31 24.34
N HIS A 182 3.63 -1.41 23.43
CA HIS A 182 3.89 -1.76 22.04
C HIS A 182 5.09 -2.72 21.88
N LEU A 183 6.11 -2.58 22.74
CA LEU A 183 7.30 -3.44 22.72
C LEU A 183 6.95 -4.91 22.97
N ARG A 184 5.94 -5.19 23.80
CA ARG A 184 5.42 -6.54 24.05
C ARG A 184 4.76 -7.17 22.82
N CYS A 185 4.40 -6.35 21.84
CA CYS A 185 3.77 -6.79 20.60
C CYS A 185 4.76 -7.10 19.48
N ILE A 186 6.06 -6.92 19.68
CA ILE A 186 7.05 -7.34 18.70
C ILE A 186 7.08 -8.87 18.66
N VAL A 187 6.50 -9.44 17.59
CA VAL A 187 6.52 -10.88 17.34
C VAL A 187 7.60 -11.15 16.28
N PRO A 188 8.72 -11.84 16.63
CA PRO A 188 9.82 -12.07 15.70
C PRO A 188 9.43 -12.73 14.38
N ARG A 189 8.41 -13.60 14.40
CA ARG A 189 7.85 -14.25 13.22
C ARG A 189 7.39 -13.26 12.15
N TYR A 190 6.95 -12.06 12.53
CA TYR A 190 6.41 -11.05 11.62
C TYR A 190 7.46 -10.08 11.07
N ILE A 191 8.65 -10.01 11.67
CA ILE A 191 9.72 -9.10 11.23
C ILE A 191 10.11 -9.30 9.75
N PRO A 192 10.25 -10.54 9.23
CA PRO A 192 10.64 -10.75 7.84
C PRO A 192 9.64 -10.19 6.81
N LEU A 193 8.36 -10.05 7.19
CA LEU A 193 7.30 -9.57 6.31
C LEU A 193 7.52 -8.11 5.92
N THR A 194 7.88 -7.29 6.89
CA THR A 194 8.12 -5.86 6.66
C THR A 194 9.54 -5.64 6.13
N ALA A 195 10.53 -6.37 6.62
CA ALA A 195 11.93 -6.15 6.28
C ALA A 195 12.30 -6.51 4.83
N LYS A 196 11.69 -7.55 4.23
CA LYS A 196 11.97 -7.94 2.83
C LYS A 196 11.18 -7.13 1.81
N ALA A 197 10.03 -6.59 2.21
CA ALA A 197 9.12 -5.87 1.32
C ALA A 197 9.48 -4.38 1.18
N LEU A 198 10.16 -3.79 2.17
CA LEU A 198 10.34 -2.34 2.27
C LEU A 198 11.81 -1.92 2.17
N ARG A 199 12.04 -0.78 1.51
CA ARG A 199 13.30 -0.03 1.65
C ARG A 199 13.14 0.95 2.80
N ILE A 200 13.93 0.77 3.87
CA ILE A 200 13.77 1.48 5.14
C ILE A 200 14.84 2.57 5.29
N HIS A 201 14.42 3.77 5.64
CA HIS A 201 15.28 4.91 5.99
C HIS A 201 14.95 5.39 7.41
N PHE A 202 15.95 5.45 8.29
CA PHE A 202 15.78 5.94 9.66
C PHE A 202 16.17 7.43 9.74
N HIS A 203 15.26 8.25 10.27
CA HIS A 203 15.43 9.70 10.31
C HIS A 203 15.54 10.28 11.73
N GLY A 204 15.04 9.58 12.76
CA GLY A 204 14.87 10.17 14.09
C GLY A 204 14.09 11.49 13.99
N ASP A 205 14.55 12.53 14.69
CA ASP A 205 13.93 13.85 14.66
C ASP A 205 14.36 14.73 13.46
N ASN A 206 15.15 14.19 12.52
CA ASN A 206 15.67 14.96 11.39
C ASN A 206 14.65 15.11 10.25
N MET A 207 13.72 16.07 10.41
CA MET A 207 12.71 16.36 9.37
C MET A 207 13.31 16.86 8.06
N LYS A 208 14.48 17.53 8.08
CA LYS A 208 15.20 17.88 6.83
C LYS A 208 15.60 16.64 6.04
N GLY A 209 15.94 15.54 6.74
CA GLY A 209 16.22 14.25 6.14
C GLY A 209 14.98 13.62 5.50
N VAL A 210 13.82 13.70 6.17
CA VAL A 210 12.53 13.25 5.63
C VAL A 210 12.17 14.02 4.36
N HIS A 211 12.37 15.34 4.36
CA HIS A 211 12.06 16.20 3.21
C HIS A 211 12.93 15.98 1.97
N LYS A 212 14.01 15.18 2.06
CA LYS A 212 14.74 14.70 0.89
C LYS A 212 13.92 13.70 0.07
N PHE A 213 12.97 13.02 0.70
CA PHE A 213 12.14 11.99 0.08
C PHE A 213 10.71 12.48 -0.16
N ILE A 214 10.13 13.23 0.77
CA ILE A 214 8.74 13.70 0.67
C ILE A 214 8.67 15.22 0.84
N PRO A 215 8.15 15.96 -0.15
CA PRO A 215 8.05 17.42 -0.09
C PRO A 215 7.26 17.90 1.12
N LYS A 216 7.69 19.02 1.72
CA LYS A 216 7.00 19.64 2.85
C LYS A 216 5.55 19.99 2.51
N GLU A 217 5.26 20.31 1.26
CA GLU A 217 3.92 20.63 0.80
C GLU A 217 2.92 19.50 1.03
N VAL A 218 3.37 18.25 0.97
CA VAL A 218 2.54 17.05 1.08
C VAL A 218 2.34 16.65 2.54
N LEU A 219 3.35 16.86 3.38
CA LEU A 219 3.36 16.42 4.78
C LEU A 219 2.60 17.37 5.70
N SER A 220 2.07 16.84 6.82
CA SER A 220 1.44 17.66 7.85
C SER A 220 2.46 18.44 8.68
N TYR A 221 1.97 19.43 9.44
CA TYR A 221 2.79 20.27 10.31
C TYR A 221 3.62 19.48 11.34
N GLU A 222 3.13 18.31 11.77
CA GLU A 222 3.83 17.40 12.69
C GLU A 222 5.14 16.87 12.11
N TYR A 223 5.22 16.77 10.78
CA TYR A 223 6.42 16.38 10.04
C TYR A 223 7.05 17.59 9.33
N ALA A 224 6.92 18.79 9.94
CA ALA A 224 7.41 20.07 9.41
C ALA A 224 6.90 20.42 7.99
N GLY A 225 5.67 19.98 7.67
CA GLY A 225 5.03 20.23 6.38
C GLY A 225 3.89 21.26 6.40
N ASP A 226 3.33 21.51 5.22
CA ASP A 226 2.32 22.55 4.95
C ASP A 226 0.89 21.99 4.79
N CYS A 227 0.70 20.66 4.93
CA CYS A 227 -0.59 20.01 4.81
C CYS A 227 -1.45 20.26 6.06
N THR A 228 -2.60 20.88 5.84
CA THR A 228 -3.54 21.27 6.90
C THR A 228 -4.74 20.33 7.00
N SER A 229 -4.75 19.23 6.25
CA SER A 229 -5.88 18.29 6.20
C SER A 229 -5.39 16.87 6.37
N TYR A 230 -5.88 16.21 7.42
CA TYR A 230 -5.99 14.76 7.42
C TYR A 230 -7.24 14.42 6.60
N ASN A 231 -7.19 13.37 5.79
CA ASN A 231 -8.35 12.94 5.02
C ASN A 231 -8.97 11.72 5.71
N ASP A 232 -10.28 11.77 5.96
CA ASP A 232 -11.10 10.67 6.47
C ASP A 232 -11.24 9.51 5.45
N TYR A 233 -10.34 9.43 4.47
CA TYR A 233 -10.39 8.46 3.37
C TYR A 233 -10.49 7.04 3.91
N LEU A 234 -9.65 6.67 4.87
CA LEU A 234 -9.67 5.31 5.39
C LEU A 234 -10.99 5.01 6.07
N VAL A 235 -11.52 5.93 6.90
CA VAL A 235 -12.83 5.77 7.53
C VAL A 235 -13.93 5.54 6.48
N LYS A 236 -13.91 6.29 5.37
CA LYS A 236 -14.90 6.17 4.28
C LYS A 236 -14.76 4.89 3.46
N GLU A 237 -13.59 4.27 3.47
CA GLU A 237 -13.28 3.11 2.62
C GLU A 237 -13.16 1.79 3.41
N VAL A 238 -13.29 1.81 4.75
CA VAL A 238 -13.23 0.59 5.59
C VAL A 238 -14.15 -0.50 5.05
N ASP A 239 -15.40 -0.20 4.72
CA ASP A 239 -16.35 -1.18 4.19
C ASP A 239 -15.84 -1.85 2.91
N LYS A 240 -15.37 -1.04 1.95
CA LYS A 240 -14.86 -1.52 0.68
C LYS A 240 -13.56 -2.30 0.84
N ILE A 241 -12.68 -1.89 1.76
CA ILE A 241 -11.45 -2.61 2.09
C ILE A 241 -11.80 -3.98 2.68
N TYR A 242 -12.73 -3.99 3.65
CA TYR A 242 -13.22 -5.20 4.30
C TYR A 242 -13.81 -6.19 3.28
N ASP A 243 -14.73 -5.73 2.45
CA ASP A 243 -15.43 -6.58 1.47
C ASP A 243 -14.46 -7.18 0.45
N ARG A 244 -13.51 -6.36 -0.04
CA ARG A 244 -12.51 -6.80 -1.01
C ARG A 244 -11.53 -7.80 -0.43
N PHE A 245 -10.99 -7.51 0.75
CA PHE A 245 -10.05 -8.41 1.40
C PHE A 245 -10.72 -9.75 1.73
N THR A 246 -11.96 -9.70 2.23
CA THR A 246 -12.76 -10.91 2.49
C THR A 246 -13.02 -11.71 1.21
N MET A 247 -13.39 -11.04 0.11
CA MET A 247 -13.59 -11.70 -1.18
C MET A 247 -12.31 -12.36 -1.68
N MET A 248 -11.18 -11.65 -1.59
CA MET A 248 -9.88 -12.15 -2.00
C MET A 248 -9.48 -13.40 -1.20
N ILE A 249 -9.60 -13.37 0.14
CA ILE A 249 -9.34 -14.54 1.00
C ILE A 249 -10.22 -15.72 0.57
N LYS A 250 -11.53 -15.51 0.41
CA LYS A 250 -12.44 -16.58 -0.05
C LYS A 250 -12.02 -17.17 -1.39
N THR A 251 -11.52 -16.35 -2.32
CA THR A 251 -11.04 -16.87 -3.61
C THR A 251 -9.80 -17.75 -3.47
N PHE A 252 -8.86 -17.40 -2.58
CA PHE A 252 -7.63 -18.17 -2.39
C PHE A 252 -7.78 -19.41 -1.53
N PHE A 253 -8.73 -19.42 -0.59
CA PHE A 253 -8.94 -20.52 0.36
C PHE A 253 -10.21 -21.36 0.12
N SER A 254 -11.01 -21.05 -0.89
CA SER A 254 -12.04 -21.98 -1.40
C SER A 254 -11.42 -23.06 -2.26
#